data_AF-A0A417U936-F1
#
_entry.id   AF-A0A417U936-F1
#
_cell.length_a   1.000
_cell.length_b   1.000
_cell.length_c   1.000
_cell.angle_alpha   90.00
_cell.angle_beta   90.00
_cell.angle_gamma   90.00
#
_symmetry.space_group_name_H-M   'P 1'
#
loop_
_entity.id
_entity.type
_entity.pdbx_description
1 polymer ?
#
loop_
_entity_poly.entity_id
_entity_poly.type
_entity_poly.pdbx_seq_one_letter_code
_entity_poly.pdbx_strand_id
1 'polypeptide(L)'
;MKKKIIPIVIAIVLIIIIGGVTFGSRILEKYSYSKERADLNAYYGITGSQEAAIVLQDEIVEEKARISDGICYLDMATIHKYLNDRFYVDGGEGLLLYTLPEDIVRNSIGSSVKETAQGSEELGYTAAIWEGDTLYVALDYIKQYTNFSYQLFTDPYRIQLTTEWPSYEVASISKNTQVRVKGGVKSEILTDVQKGDQVSVLEQMETWSKVKTADSVIGYVENKRLTGIRSEQPIPVTDYQEPEYTSLTRDHKINLGWHVVASAGGNDTFNSVTANAGNLNVISPTWFKLCDNEGGYTSFASADYVQKAHDRGLEVWALIENIEYKDSISMYEILSSTTTRQKLIDSLMNDLITYGIDGINVDFEQLSMDCGEHFVEFIRELSVACRKNGKVLSVDNYVPRDFNDYYDRKEQGIVADYVIVMGYDEHYAGSKEAGSVASIDYVEDGIAQTVKEVPAEKVINAIPFYTRIWETTGDGISSQAVDMVTAEQFISNHGITAEWDETTCQNYGEYTSGDSRYQVWLEDADSIKVKLNVMENYGIGGVAEWRLGFEKPEIWDVIGEYLDK
;
A
#
# COMPACT_ATOMS: atom_id res chain seq x y z
N MET A 1 71.57 -31.06 61.53
CA MET A 1 70.38 -30.93 60.66
C MET A 1 69.90 -29.48 60.41
N LYS A 2 70.73 -28.42 60.50
CA LYS A 2 70.25 -27.02 60.38
C LYS A 2 70.73 -26.22 59.15
N LYS A 3 71.48 -26.81 58.20
CA LYS A 3 72.02 -26.09 57.01
C LYS A 3 71.22 -26.23 55.71
N LYS A 4 70.10 -26.97 55.69
CA LYS A 4 69.25 -27.16 54.50
C LYS A 4 67.91 -26.40 54.53
N ILE A 5 67.55 -25.73 55.63
CA ILE A 5 66.23 -25.09 55.79
C ILE A 5 66.19 -23.68 55.18
N ILE A 6 67.28 -22.91 55.30
CA ILE A 6 67.36 -21.52 54.80
C ILE A 6 67.12 -21.43 53.27
N PRO A 7 67.74 -22.27 52.42
CA PRO A 7 67.48 -22.25 50.98
C PRO A 7 66.02 -22.61 50.63
N ILE A 8 65.41 -23.51 51.41
CA ILE A 8 64.02 -23.95 51.22
C ILE A 8 63.04 -22.83 51.58
N VAL A 9 63.28 -22.10 52.68
CA VAL A 9 62.45 -20.96 53.08
C VAL A 9 62.55 -19.81 52.07
N ILE A 10 63.76 -19.52 51.56
CA ILE A 10 63.96 -18.50 50.51
C ILE A 10 63.22 -18.91 49.22
N ALA A 11 63.29 -20.18 48.83
CA ALA A 11 62.57 -20.70 47.66
C ALA A 11 61.04 -20.59 47.83
N ILE A 12 60.49 -20.90 49.01
CA ILE A 12 59.05 -20.77 49.30
C ILE A 12 58.60 -19.31 49.23
N VAL A 13 59.37 -18.37 49.81
CA VAL A 13 59.05 -16.94 49.76
C VAL A 13 59.09 -16.41 48.33
N LEU A 14 60.08 -16.81 47.53
CA LEU A 14 60.14 -16.47 46.11
C LEU A 14 58.94 -17.02 45.32
N ILE A 15 58.50 -18.25 45.60
CA ILE A 15 57.30 -18.84 44.97
C ILE A 15 56.04 -18.06 45.34
N ILE A 16 55.90 -17.61 46.59
CA ILE A 16 54.74 -16.82 47.04
C ILE A 16 54.77 -15.41 46.41
N ILE A 17 55.93 -14.78 46.30
CA ILE A 17 56.07 -13.46 45.66
C ILE A 17 55.82 -13.58 44.15
N ILE A 18 56.42 -14.55 43.48
CA ILE A 18 56.22 -14.79 42.05
C ILE A 18 54.76 -15.16 41.80
N GLY A 19 54.17 -16.02 42.65
CA GLY A 19 52.76 -16.41 42.60
C GLY A 19 51.82 -15.23 42.86
N GLY A 20 52.13 -14.35 43.82
CA GLY A 20 51.36 -13.14 44.12
C GLY A 20 51.48 -12.09 43.03
N VAL A 21 52.65 -11.94 42.41
CA VAL A 21 52.86 -11.05 41.25
C VAL A 21 52.18 -11.61 40.01
N THR A 22 52.26 -12.91 39.73
CA THR A 22 51.58 -13.51 38.56
C THR A 22 50.06 -13.57 38.75
N PHE A 23 49.57 -13.91 39.94
CA PHE A 23 48.15 -13.90 40.25
C PHE A 23 47.60 -12.47 40.32
N GLY A 24 48.33 -11.55 40.95
CA GLY A 24 48.01 -10.13 40.97
C GLY A 24 48.02 -9.53 39.56
N SER A 25 49.01 -9.86 38.73
CA SER A 25 49.08 -9.46 37.32
C SER A 25 47.91 -10.02 36.51
N ARG A 26 47.55 -11.30 36.70
CA ARG A 26 46.38 -11.90 36.04
C ARG A 26 45.05 -11.29 36.47
N ILE A 27 44.93 -10.91 37.75
CA ILE A 27 43.74 -10.18 38.24
C ILE A 27 43.71 -8.76 37.66
N LEU A 28 44.82 -8.03 37.69
CA LEU A 28 44.93 -6.71 37.07
C LEU A 28 44.61 -6.76 35.58
N GLU A 29 45.13 -7.77 34.89
CA GLU A 29 44.88 -8.02 33.48
C GLU A 29 43.43 -8.45 33.21
N LYS A 30 42.75 -9.13 34.14
CA LYS A 30 41.33 -9.46 34.02
C LYS A 30 40.41 -8.24 34.17
N TYR A 31 40.76 -7.29 35.04
CA TYR A 31 39.94 -6.10 35.34
C TYR A 31 40.41 -4.81 34.65
N SER A 32 41.50 -4.83 33.88
CA SER A 32 41.98 -3.67 33.12
C SER A 32 41.11 -3.39 31.89
N TYR A 33 41.09 -2.13 31.47
CA TYR A 33 40.41 -1.73 30.24
C TYR A 33 41.18 -2.23 29.01
N SER A 34 40.46 -2.81 28.05
CA SER A 34 41.01 -3.05 26.70
C SER A 34 41.30 -1.71 26.02
N LYS A 35 42.40 -1.69 25.29
CA LYS A 35 42.85 -0.58 24.44
C LYS A 35 42.67 -0.90 22.95
N GLU A 36 42.14 -2.07 22.63
CA GLU A 36 41.86 -2.48 21.25
C GLU A 36 40.73 -1.62 20.70
N ARG A 37 40.93 -1.13 19.46
CA ARG A 37 39.91 -0.40 18.71
C ARG A 37 39.22 -1.35 17.76
N ALA A 38 37.91 -1.26 17.70
CA ALA A 38 37.12 -1.96 16.72
C ALA A 38 37.42 -1.35 15.33
N ASP A 39 37.39 -2.20 14.30
CA ASP A 39 37.29 -1.74 12.93
C ASP A 39 35.87 -1.21 12.70
N LEU A 40 35.75 0.11 12.49
CA LEU A 40 34.44 0.74 12.32
C LEU A 40 33.76 0.32 11.01
N ASN A 41 34.51 0.02 9.94
CA ASN A 41 33.90 -0.50 8.72
C ASN A 41 33.29 -1.87 8.99
N ALA A 42 34.02 -2.76 9.66
CA ALA A 42 33.51 -4.07 10.04
C ALA A 42 32.31 -3.97 11.02
N TYR A 43 32.35 -3.03 11.96
CA TYR A 43 31.25 -2.77 12.89
C TYR A 43 29.96 -2.37 12.17
N TYR A 44 30.07 -1.52 11.15
CA TYR A 44 28.95 -1.05 10.34
C TYR A 44 28.60 -1.96 9.16
N GLY A 45 29.34 -3.06 8.95
CA GLY A 45 29.14 -3.95 7.80
C GLY A 45 29.45 -3.30 6.45
N ILE A 46 30.33 -2.29 6.42
CA ILE A 46 30.74 -1.60 5.20
C ILE A 46 31.85 -2.41 4.54
N THR A 47 31.62 -2.80 3.29
CA THR A 47 32.58 -3.61 2.51
C THR A 47 33.13 -2.87 1.31
N GLY A 48 32.34 -1.94 0.74
CA GLY A 48 32.72 -1.09 -0.37
C GLY A 48 33.20 0.30 0.07
N SER A 49 34.12 0.90 -0.68
CA SER A 49 34.65 2.25 -0.42
C SER A 49 33.64 3.38 -0.68
N GLN A 50 32.46 3.02 -1.21
CA GLN A 50 31.40 3.89 -1.68
C GLN A 50 30.06 3.56 -1.00
N GLU A 51 30.09 2.73 0.02
CA GLU A 51 28.95 2.37 0.86
C GLU A 51 28.95 3.24 2.13
N ALA A 52 27.76 3.61 2.57
CA ALA A 52 27.53 4.23 3.86
C ALA A 52 26.54 3.38 4.67
N ALA A 53 26.85 3.14 5.94
CA ALA A 53 25.87 2.50 6.82
C ALA A 53 24.69 3.42 7.11
N ILE A 54 23.50 2.84 7.26
CA ILE A 54 22.29 3.57 7.59
C ILE A 54 22.01 3.36 9.07
N VAL A 55 22.05 4.45 9.84
CA VAL A 55 21.55 4.51 11.21
C VAL A 55 20.14 5.09 11.15
N LEU A 56 19.13 4.24 11.05
CA LEU A 56 17.73 4.61 11.03
C LEU A 56 17.24 4.77 12.47
N GLN A 57 16.82 5.97 12.85
CA GLN A 57 16.51 6.30 14.24
C GLN A 57 17.69 5.95 15.16
N ASP A 58 17.54 4.90 15.97
CA ASP A 58 18.51 4.42 16.95
C ASP A 58 19.03 3.00 16.65
N GLU A 59 18.86 2.54 15.39
CA GLU A 59 19.28 1.22 14.94
C GLU A 59 20.14 1.30 13.68
N ILE A 60 21.14 0.41 13.59
CA ILE A 60 21.94 0.22 12.37
C ILE A 60 21.22 -0.84 11.55
N VAL A 61 20.71 -0.47 10.37
CA VAL A 61 19.99 -1.41 9.50
C VAL A 61 20.93 -2.15 8.56
N GLU A 62 20.46 -3.26 8.00
CA GLU A 62 21.25 -4.11 7.10
C GLU A 62 21.53 -3.42 5.76
N GLU A 63 20.59 -2.60 5.30
CA GLU A 63 20.71 -1.82 4.08
C GLU A 63 21.85 -0.79 4.15
N LYS A 64 22.33 -0.38 2.98
CA LYS A 64 23.46 0.53 2.82
C LYS A 64 23.10 1.62 1.83
N ALA A 65 23.50 2.84 2.14
CA ALA A 65 23.42 3.94 1.21
C ALA A 65 24.63 3.93 0.28
N ARG A 66 24.47 4.45 -0.93
CA ARG A 66 25.51 4.57 -1.95
C ARG A 66 26.01 6.01 -2.00
N ILE A 67 27.32 6.22 -1.92
CA ILE A 67 27.96 7.57 -1.94
C ILE A 67 28.66 7.84 -3.28
N SER A 68 28.04 8.61 -4.16
CA SER A 68 28.62 8.97 -5.46
C SER A 68 28.80 10.47 -5.57
N ASP A 69 30.01 10.93 -5.89
CA ASP A 69 30.37 12.36 -5.99
C ASP A 69 29.96 13.21 -4.78
N GLY A 70 30.00 12.61 -3.58
CA GLY A 70 29.61 13.27 -2.33
C GLY A 70 28.10 13.30 -2.07
N ILE A 71 27.28 12.77 -2.99
CA ILE A 71 25.83 12.65 -2.88
C ILE A 71 25.48 11.28 -2.30
N CYS A 72 24.53 11.26 -1.37
CA CYS A 72 23.99 10.03 -0.79
C CYS A 72 22.78 9.55 -1.61
N TYR A 73 22.77 8.28 -1.96
CA TYR A 73 21.66 7.63 -2.63
C TYR A 73 21.18 6.41 -1.85
N LEU A 74 19.91 6.09 -1.98
CA LEU A 74 19.31 4.84 -1.51
C LEU A 74 18.78 4.06 -2.70
N ASP A 75 18.85 2.73 -2.65
CA ASP A 75 18.17 1.89 -3.64
C ASP A 75 16.65 1.96 -3.44
N MET A 76 15.89 1.70 -4.53
CA MET A 76 14.43 1.78 -4.53
C MET A 76 13.75 0.94 -3.43
N ALA A 77 14.24 -0.28 -3.17
CA ALA A 77 13.65 -1.15 -2.15
C ALA A 77 13.82 -0.56 -0.75
N THR A 78 14.98 0.04 -0.45
CA THR A 78 15.21 0.76 0.81
C THR A 78 14.31 1.99 0.95
N ILE A 79 14.05 2.72 -0.14
CA ILE A 79 13.16 3.90 -0.15
C ILE A 79 11.73 3.46 0.19
N HIS A 80 11.21 2.47 -0.53
CA HIS A 80 9.86 1.93 -0.31
C HIS A 80 9.69 1.36 1.09
N LYS A 81 10.73 0.71 1.63
CA LYS A 81 10.69 0.09 2.96
C LYS A 81 10.65 1.10 4.11
N TYR A 82 11.42 2.19 4.04
CA TYR A 82 11.65 3.06 5.20
C TYR A 82 11.16 4.51 5.04
N LEU A 83 10.88 4.96 3.81
CA LEU A 83 10.61 6.36 3.51
C LEU A 83 9.20 6.55 2.91
N ASN A 84 9.02 6.23 1.63
CA ASN A 84 7.71 6.22 0.99
C ASN A 84 7.72 5.28 -0.23
N ASP A 85 6.54 4.80 -0.62
CA ASP A 85 6.28 3.82 -1.68
C ASP A 85 5.74 4.44 -2.99
N ARG A 86 5.81 5.77 -3.13
CA ARG A 86 5.26 6.51 -4.28
C ARG A 86 6.25 6.83 -5.38
N PHE A 87 7.54 6.62 -5.15
CA PHE A 87 8.51 6.66 -6.24
C PHE A 87 8.28 5.51 -7.19
N TYR A 88 8.09 5.81 -8.47
CA TYR A 88 7.84 4.84 -9.51
C TYR A 88 8.92 4.91 -10.60
N VAL A 89 9.30 3.76 -11.14
CA VAL A 89 10.34 3.65 -12.16
C VAL A 89 9.73 3.10 -13.45
N ASP A 90 9.83 3.88 -14.51
CA ASP A 90 9.65 3.37 -15.86
C ASP A 90 11.03 2.96 -16.41
N GLY A 91 11.34 1.67 -16.27
CA GLY A 91 12.59 1.11 -16.77
C GLY A 91 12.69 1.11 -18.30
N GLY A 92 11.56 1.10 -19.01
CA GLY A 92 11.52 1.09 -20.47
C GLY A 92 11.86 2.45 -21.07
N GLU A 93 11.40 3.53 -20.43
CA GLU A 93 11.61 4.91 -20.86
C GLU A 93 12.76 5.60 -20.09
N GLY A 94 13.30 4.95 -19.07
CA GLY A 94 14.39 5.49 -18.25
C GLY A 94 13.96 6.67 -17.39
N LEU A 95 12.75 6.61 -16.82
CA LEU A 95 12.16 7.68 -16.03
C LEU A 95 11.99 7.28 -14.56
N LEU A 96 12.27 8.22 -13.67
CA LEU A 96 11.83 8.19 -12.28
C LEU A 96 10.67 9.19 -12.14
N LEU A 97 9.53 8.71 -11.63
CA LEU A 97 8.30 9.47 -11.46
C LEU A 97 7.97 9.67 -9.98
N TYR A 98 7.30 10.78 -9.70
CA TYR A 98 6.62 11.00 -8.42
C TYR A 98 5.32 11.79 -8.67
N THR A 99 4.19 11.22 -8.27
CA THR A 99 2.87 11.79 -8.56
C THR A 99 2.30 12.56 -7.34
N LEU A 100 2.22 13.88 -7.49
CA LEU A 100 1.63 14.84 -6.55
C LEU A 100 0.12 15.03 -6.83
N PRO A 101 -0.66 15.65 -5.93
CA PRO A 101 -2.11 15.85 -6.15
C PRO A 101 -2.46 16.62 -7.43
N GLU A 102 -1.59 17.52 -7.88
CA GLU A 102 -1.83 18.37 -9.05
C GLU A 102 -0.73 18.26 -10.11
N ASP A 103 0.25 17.38 -9.94
CA ASP A 103 1.39 17.28 -10.86
C ASP A 103 2.00 15.88 -10.90
N ILE A 104 2.69 15.57 -12.01
CA ILE A 104 3.48 14.36 -12.16
C ILE A 104 4.91 14.80 -12.44
N VAL A 105 5.77 14.66 -11.43
CA VAL A 105 7.18 15.03 -11.54
C VAL A 105 7.92 13.92 -12.25
N ARG A 106 8.75 14.28 -13.24
CA ARG A 106 9.54 13.33 -14.02
C ARG A 106 11.02 13.67 -13.93
N ASN A 107 11.87 12.67 -13.82
CA ASN A 107 13.31 12.80 -14.00
C ASN A 107 13.78 11.75 -14.99
N SER A 108 14.52 12.16 -16.02
CA SER A 108 15.27 11.22 -16.85
C SER A 108 16.44 10.68 -16.03
N ILE A 109 16.47 9.37 -15.81
CA ILE A 109 17.48 8.73 -14.96
C ILE A 109 18.88 9.02 -15.53
N GLY A 110 19.81 9.41 -14.65
CA GLY A 110 21.15 9.88 -15.02
C GLY A 110 21.23 11.38 -15.28
N SER A 111 20.13 12.12 -15.21
CA SER A 111 20.11 13.58 -15.34
C SER A 111 19.98 14.31 -14.00
N SER A 112 20.39 15.57 -13.99
CA SER A 112 20.22 16.52 -12.89
C SER A 112 19.00 17.42 -13.09
N VAL A 113 18.10 17.08 -14.01
CA VAL A 113 16.93 17.89 -14.36
C VAL A 113 15.67 17.14 -13.97
N LYS A 114 14.76 17.80 -13.27
CA LYS A 114 13.38 17.32 -13.11
C LYS A 114 12.43 18.16 -13.97
N GLU A 115 11.34 17.55 -14.41
CA GLU A 115 10.28 18.17 -15.18
C GLU A 115 9.00 18.15 -14.35
N THR A 116 8.30 19.27 -14.37
CA THR A 116 7.04 19.53 -13.65
C THR A 116 6.05 20.18 -14.60
N ALA A 117 4.79 20.34 -14.18
CA ALA A 117 3.82 21.13 -14.94
C ALA A 117 4.27 22.59 -15.17
N GLN A 118 5.17 23.12 -14.33
CA GLN A 118 5.72 24.48 -14.45
C GLN A 118 6.97 24.55 -15.36
N GLY A 119 7.49 23.41 -15.83
CA GLY A 119 8.65 23.29 -16.70
C GLY A 119 9.82 22.52 -16.06
N SER A 120 11.00 22.66 -16.67
CA SER A 120 12.22 21.98 -16.23
C SER A 120 12.97 22.75 -15.13
N GLU A 121 13.45 22.04 -14.12
CA GLU A 121 14.25 22.56 -13.01
C GLU A 121 15.58 21.82 -12.89
N GLU A 122 16.68 22.57 -12.77
CA GLU A 122 18.02 22.02 -12.56
C GLU A 122 18.29 21.82 -11.06
N LEU A 123 18.62 20.59 -10.67
CA LEU A 123 18.86 20.18 -9.29
C LEU A 123 20.29 20.44 -8.82
N GLY A 124 21.25 20.50 -9.76
CA GLY A 124 22.67 20.62 -9.44
C GLY A 124 23.34 19.31 -8.98
N TYR A 125 22.59 18.21 -8.95
CA TYR A 125 23.04 16.85 -8.71
C TYR A 125 22.17 15.87 -9.50
N THR A 126 22.69 14.69 -9.82
CA THR A 126 21.93 13.66 -10.52
C THR A 126 20.88 13.05 -9.58
N ALA A 127 19.60 13.10 -9.94
CA ALA A 127 18.53 12.65 -9.05
C ALA A 127 18.51 11.13 -8.87
N ALA A 128 18.77 10.38 -9.93
CA ALA A 128 18.78 8.93 -9.93
C ALA A 128 19.85 8.34 -10.84
N ILE A 129 20.46 7.23 -10.44
CA ILE A 129 21.53 6.55 -11.18
C ILE A 129 21.34 5.03 -11.18
N TRP A 130 21.63 4.42 -12.32
CA TRP A 130 21.73 2.96 -12.43
C TRP A 130 23.15 2.49 -12.10
N GLU A 131 23.26 1.46 -11.27
CA GLU A 131 24.50 0.69 -11.10
C GLU A 131 24.18 -0.80 -11.24
N GLY A 132 24.55 -1.38 -12.39
CA GLY A 132 24.06 -2.70 -12.76
C GLY A 132 22.54 -2.68 -12.90
N ASP A 133 21.86 -3.57 -12.18
CA ASP A 133 20.40 -3.71 -12.19
C ASP A 133 19.73 -2.99 -11.00
N THR A 134 20.49 -2.19 -10.23
CA THR A 134 19.98 -1.46 -9.07
C THR A 134 19.86 0.03 -9.38
N LEU A 135 18.65 0.58 -9.21
CA LEU A 135 18.42 2.02 -9.27
C LEU A 135 18.61 2.64 -7.90
N TYR A 136 19.42 3.69 -7.86
CA TYR A 136 19.69 4.50 -6.68
C TYR A 136 19.12 5.91 -6.86
N VAL A 137 18.43 6.44 -5.86
CA VAL A 137 17.84 7.80 -5.87
C VAL A 137 18.47 8.64 -4.77
N ALA A 138 18.83 9.88 -5.10
CA ALA A 138 19.50 10.79 -4.20
C ALA A 138 18.60 11.17 -3.01
N LEU A 139 19.15 11.13 -1.78
CA LEU A 139 18.43 11.52 -0.56
C LEU A 139 17.88 12.95 -0.65
N ASP A 140 18.64 13.89 -1.21
CA ASP A 140 18.17 15.26 -1.42
C ASP A 140 16.97 15.35 -2.39
N TYR A 141 16.85 14.42 -3.35
CA TYR A 141 15.67 14.33 -4.21
C TYR A 141 14.48 13.72 -3.44
N ILE A 142 14.69 12.62 -2.74
CA ILE A 142 13.67 11.94 -1.92
C ILE A 142 13.08 12.89 -0.87
N LYS A 143 13.92 13.74 -0.28
CA LYS A 143 13.56 14.72 0.75
C LYS A 143 12.58 15.79 0.26
N GLN A 144 12.52 16.06 -1.04
CA GLN A 144 11.52 16.99 -1.59
C GLN A 144 10.10 16.44 -1.49
N TYR A 145 9.95 15.13 -1.29
CA TYR A 145 8.67 14.42 -1.35
C TYR A 145 8.37 13.57 -0.12
N THR A 146 9.23 13.62 0.91
CA THR A 146 9.11 12.75 2.09
C THR A 146 9.53 13.48 3.35
N ASN A 147 8.79 13.26 4.44
CA ASN A 147 9.09 13.84 5.74
C ASN A 147 10.24 13.10 6.47
N PHE A 148 11.49 13.47 6.20
CA PHE A 148 12.63 12.96 6.95
C PHE A 148 13.80 13.95 6.99
N SER A 149 14.77 13.67 7.86
CA SER A 149 16.08 14.33 7.86
C SER A 149 17.20 13.31 7.75
N TYR A 150 18.33 13.74 7.21
CA TYR A 150 19.54 12.94 7.25
C TYR A 150 20.80 13.76 7.47
N GLN A 151 21.84 13.10 7.98
CA GLN A 151 23.17 13.68 8.12
C GLN A 151 24.23 12.64 7.73
N LEU A 152 25.14 13.04 6.82
CA LEU A 152 26.27 12.22 6.40
C LEU A 152 27.49 12.45 7.30
N PHE A 153 28.12 11.36 7.71
CA PHE A 153 29.45 11.32 8.34
C PHE A 153 30.39 10.49 7.47
N THR A 154 31.68 10.82 7.46
CA THR A 154 32.65 10.28 6.47
C THR A 154 33.70 9.33 7.03
N ASP A 155 33.81 9.18 8.36
CA ASP A 155 34.82 8.34 9.01
C ASP A 155 34.19 7.38 10.05
N PRO A 156 33.81 6.16 9.64
CA PRO A 156 33.57 5.76 8.25
C PRO A 156 32.27 6.37 7.72
N TYR A 157 31.99 6.16 6.43
CA TYR A 157 30.75 6.62 5.82
C TYR A 157 29.50 6.04 6.51
N ARG A 158 28.64 6.92 6.99
CA ARG A 158 27.35 6.54 7.57
C ARG A 158 26.38 7.70 7.50
N ILE A 159 25.10 7.39 7.35
CA ILE A 159 24.02 8.36 7.42
C ILE A 159 23.23 8.15 8.72
N GLN A 160 22.99 9.23 9.45
CA GLN A 160 21.85 9.27 10.38
C GLN A 160 20.62 9.55 9.54
N LEU A 161 19.64 8.66 9.57
CA LEU A 161 18.34 8.84 8.91
C LEU A 161 17.27 8.96 10.00
N THR A 162 16.51 10.06 9.97
CA THR A 162 15.47 10.33 10.97
C THR A 162 14.12 10.55 10.33
N THR A 163 13.16 9.66 10.60
CA THR A 163 11.79 9.66 10.03
C THR A 163 10.71 9.98 11.06
N GLU A 164 11.03 9.83 12.35
CA GLU A 164 10.13 10.15 13.46
C GLU A 164 10.88 10.93 14.54
N TRP A 165 10.14 11.72 15.33
CA TRP A 165 10.70 12.63 16.33
C TRP A 165 10.10 12.40 17.73
N PRO A 166 10.16 11.17 18.29
CA PRO A 166 9.73 10.93 19.66
C PRO A 166 10.70 11.57 20.66
N SER A 167 10.22 11.82 21.89
CA SER A 167 11.11 12.20 22.99
C SER A 167 12.16 11.13 23.25
N TYR A 168 13.38 11.57 23.56
CA TYR A 168 14.53 10.72 23.85
C TYR A 168 15.26 11.18 25.10
N GLU A 169 16.06 10.30 25.72
CA GLU A 169 16.91 10.67 26.85
C GLU A 169 18.29 11.14 26.36
N VAL A 170 18.82 12.20 26.97
CA VAL A 170 20.19 12.67 26.75
C VAL A 170 20.98 12.75 28.04
N ALA A 171 22.28 12.55 27.95
CA ALA A 171 23.21 12.68 29.06
C ALA A 171 24.50 13.40 28.65
N SER A 172 25.15 14.04 29.63
CA SER A 172 26.47 14.65 29.45
C SER A 172 27.58 13.73 29.95
N ILE A 173 28.67 13.61 29.17
CA ILE A 173 29.87 12.87 29.58
C ILE A 173 30.61 13.62 30.70
N SER A 174 30.75 13.00 31.87
CA SER A 174 31.32 13.62 33.08
C SER A 174 32.85 13.67 33.09
N LYS A 175 33.50 12.79 32.33
CA LYS A 175 34.96 12.68 32.16
C LYS A 175 35.27 11.97 30.84
N ASN A 176 36.36 12.38 30.15
CA ASN A 176 36.88 11.70 28.96
C ASN A 176 36.85 10.18 29.13
N THR A 177 36.20 9.51 28.18
CA THR A 177 35.97 8.07 28.21
C THR A 177 35.80 7.55 26.78
N GLN A 178 35.37 6.30 26.64
CA GLN A 178 35.29 5.59 25.38
C GLN A 178 33.92 4.97 25.24
N VAL A 179 33.36 5.05 24.04
CA VAL A 179 32.21 4.26 23.63
C VAL A 179 32.73 2.91 23.15
N ARG A 180 32.18 1.82 23.68
CA ARG A 180 32.63 0.45 23.42
C ARG A 180 31.57 -0.36 22.69
N VAL A 181 31.98 -1.40 21.97
CA VAL A 181 31.07 -2.27 21.21
C VAL A 181 30.02 -2.93 22.11
N LYS A 182 30.43 -3.35 23.32
CA LYS A 182 29.59 -4.01 24.34
C LYS A 182 29.83 -3.40 25.71
N GLY A 183 28.86 -3.56 26.61
CA GLY A 183 29.01 -3.23 28.02
C GLY A 183 30.07 -4.11 28.69
N GLY A 184 31.29 -3.59 28.84
CA GLY A 184 32.36 -4.30 29.51
C GLY A 184 33.74 -3.69 29.28
N VAL A 185 34.58 -3.70 30.32
CA VAL A 185 35.92 -3.11 30.27
C VAL A 185 36.84 -3.77 29.23
N LYS A 186 36.53 -5.00 28.80
CA LYS A 186 37.28 -5.75 27.77
C LYS A 186 36.78 -5.56 26.35
N SER A 187 35.63 -4.91 26.16
CA SER A 187 35.11 -4.67 24.83
C SER A 187 35.98 -3.66 24.07
N GLU A 188 36.13 -3.87 22.77
CA GLU A 188 36.82 -2.95 21.87
C GLU A 188 36.19 -1.54 21.89
N ILE A 189 37.02 -0.55 21.58
CA ILE A 189 36.65 0.88 21.55
C ILE A 189 36.16 1.23 20.15
N LEU A 190 34.96 1.80 20.07
CA LEU A 190 34.41 2.38 18.83
C LEU A 190 34.93 3.81 18.62
N THR A 191 34.71 4.67 19.62
CA THR A 191 35.16 6.06 19.58
C THR A 191 35.53 6.59 20.97
N ASP A 192 36.30 7.67 21.02
CA ASP A 192 36.54 8.42 22.26
C ASP A 192 35.53 9.56 22.37
N VAL A 193 35.06 9.82 23.58
CA VAL A 193 34.17 10.94 23.89
C VAL A 193 34.79 11.78 25.02
N GLN A 194 34.65 13.09 24.90
CA GLN A 194 35.24 14.08 25.80
C GLN A 194 34.27 14.49 26.90
N LYS A 195 34.81 15.00 28.00
CA LYS A 195 33.99 15.62 29.05
C LYS A 195 33.18 16.77 28.44
N GLY A 196 31.85 16.71 28.62
CA GLY A 196 30.91 17.72 28.13
C GLY A 196 30.12 17.28 26.91
N ASP A 197 30.60 16.28 26.16
CA ASP A 197 29.89 15.74 25.00
C ASP A 197 28.49 15.26 25.43
N GLN A 198 27.49 15.54 24.59
CA GLN A 198 26.15 14.98 24.76
C GLN A 198 26.08 13.63 24.04
N VAL A 199 25.36 12.70 24.65
CA VAL A 199 24.98 11.42 24.05
C VAL A 199 23.51 11.16 24.30
N SER A 200 22.82 10.54 23.34
CA SER A 200 21.49 9.98 23.58
C SER A 200 21.64 8.68 24.36
N VAL A 201 20.80 8.47 25.37
CA VAL A 201 20.77 7.25 26.18
C VAL A 201 19.66 6.37 25.62
N LEU A 202 20.02 5.21 25.08
CA LEU A 202 19.10 4.29 24.41
C LEU A 202 18.60 3.20 25.37
N GLU A 203 19.49 2.72 26.24
CA GLU A 203 19.18 1.68 27.22
C GLU A 203 20.10 1.84 28.43
N GLN A 204 19.55 1.75 29.65
CA GLN A 204 20.33 1.80 30.89
C GLN A 204 20.37 0.42 31.55
N MET A 205 21.56 -0.18 31.64
CA MET A 205 21.80 -1.43 32.38
C MET A 205 22.38 -1.10 33.77
N GLU A 206 22.72 -2.12 34.57
CA GLU A 206 23.21 -1.94 35.95
C GLU A 206 24.51 -1.10 36.04
N THR A 207 25.46 -1.34 35.13
CA THR A 207 26.79 -0.68 35.15
C THR A 207 27.16 0.06 33.87
N TRP A 208 26.46 -0.22 32.77
CA TRP A 208 26.69 0.36 31.45
C TRP A 208 25.37 0.83 30.86
N SER A 209 25.42 1.85 30.03
CA SER A 209 24.29 2.30 29.23
C SER A 209 24.66 2.21 27.76
N LYS A 210 23.73 1.76 26.93
CA LYS A 210 23.79 1.89 25.48
C LYS A 210 23.51 3.35 25.14
N VAL A 211 24.39 3.97 24.36
CA VAL A 211 24.34 5.38 24.01
C VAL A 211 24.58 5.57 22.51
N LYS A 212 24.06 6.66 21.96
CA LYS A 212 24.37 7.15 20.61
C LYS A 212 25.10 8.49 20.71
N THR A 213 26.25 8.61 20.07
CA THR A 213 27.01 9.87 20.01
C THR A 213 26.37 10.85 19.02
N ALA A 214 26.77 12.12 19.07
CA ALA A 214 26.31 13.16 18.13
C ALA A 214 26.66 12.85 16.67
N ASP A 215 27.70 12.05 16.44
CA ASP A 215 28.08 11.53 15.13
C ASP A 215 27.54 10.12 14.87
N SER A 216 26.45 9.72 15.54
CA SER A 216 25.72 8.46 15.31
C SER A 216 26.50 7.17 15.52
N VAL A 217 27.50 7.16 16.41
CA VAL A 217 28.11 5.93 16.91
C VAL A 217 27.27 5.38 18.05
N ILE A 218 26.67 4.21 17.83
CA ILE A 218 25.92 3.49 18.85
C ILE A 218 26.87 2.53 19.57
N GLY A 219 26.90 2.55 20.90
CA GLY A 219 27.72 1.64 21.69
C GLY A 219 27.47 1.81 23.18
N TYR A 220 28.43 1.47 24.03
CA TYR A 220 28.24 1.41 25.48
C TYR A 220 29.23 2.28 26.25
N VAL A 221 28.73 2.98 27.26
CA VAL A 221 29.50 3.81 28.20
C VAL A 221 29.13 3.43 29.64
N GLU A 222 30.08 3.47 30.57
CA GLU A 222 29.80 3.18 31.99
C GLU A 222 28.86 4.25 32.59
N ASN A 223 27.85 3.84 33.37
CA ASN A 223 26.86 4.76 33.94
C ASN A 223 27.48 5.89 34.76
N LYS A 224 28.58 5.62 35.49
CA LYS A 224 29.32 6.63 36.26
C LYS A 224 29.93 7.76 35.42
N ARG A 225 29.97 7.60 34.09
CA ARG A 225 30.42 8.60 33.11
C ARG A 225 29.29 9.46 32.57
N LEU A 226 28.04 9.10 32.85
CA LEU A 226 26.86 9.85 32.43
C LEU A 226 26.35 10.72 33.58
N THR A 227 25.96 11.95 33.27
CA THR A 227 25.39 12.90 34.23
C THR A 227 24.29 13.72 33.58
N GLY A 228 23.33 14.18 34.39
CA GLY A 228 22.26 15.06 33.90
C GLY A 228 21.34 14.40 32.87
N ILE A 229 21.01 13.12 33.09
CA ILE A 229 20.03 12.40 32.26
C ILE A 229 18.71 13.18 32.31
N ARG A 230 18.20 13.55 31.15
CA ARG A 230 16.95 14.28 30.99
C ARG A 230 16.28 13.86 29.69
N SER A 231 14.96 13.99 29.65
CA SER A 231 14.20 13.85 28.42
C SER A 231 14.29 15.14 27.59
N GLU A 232 14.48 14.99 26.28
CA GLU A 232 14.38 16.05 25.29
C GLU A 232 13.34 15.68 24.24
N GLN A 233 12.68 16.70 23.69
CA GLN A 233 11.81 16.58 22.53
C GLN A 233 12.57 17.11 21.32
N PRO A 234 12.82 16.28 20.29
CA PRO A 234 13.43 16.77 19.08
C PRO A 234 12.43 17.64 18.31
N ILE A 235 12.96 18.60 17.54
CA ILE A 235 12.14 19.44 16.68
C ILE A 235 12.00 18.71 15.33
N PRO A 236 10.79 18.34 14.89
CA PRO A 236 10.58 17.77 13.57
C PRO A 236 11.06 18.72 12.47
N VAL A 237 11.43 18.18 11.33
CA VAL A 237 11.70 19.04 10.17
C VAL A 237 10.44 19.77 9.73
N THR A 238 10.62 20.98 9.19
CA THR A 238 9.52 21.83 8.72
C THR A 238 9.67 22.19 7.24
N ASP A 239 10.61 21.55 6.55
CA ASP A 239 10.91 21.76 5.13
C ASP A 239 10.08 20.84 4.21
N TYR A 240 9.19 20.04 4.79
CA TYR A 240 8.22 19.21 4.08
C TYR A 240 6.83 19.37 4.69
N GLN A 241 5.82 19.42 3.83
CA GLN A 241 4.41 19.35 4.18
C GLN A 241 3.80 18.23 3.35
N GLU A 242 3.16 17.26 4.01
CA GLU A 242 2.46 16.18 3.32
C GLU A 242 1.40 16.78 2.39
N PRO A 243 1.40 16.43 1.10
CA PRO A 243 0.41 16.92 0.17
C PRO A 243 -0.98 16.37 0.52
N GLU A 244 -2.00 17.22 0.41
CA GLU A 244 -3.40 16.81 0.59
C GLU A 244 -3.96 16.34 -0.76
N TYR A 245 -4.34 15.07 -0.84
CA TYR A 245 -5.06 14.52 -1.98
C TYR A 245 -6.56 14.74 -1.76
N THR A 246 -7.09 15.79 -2.39
CA THR A 246 -8.52 16.10 -2.30
C THR A 246 -9.35 15.05 -3.03
N SER A 247 -10.60 14.87 -2.58
CA SER A 247 -11.56 13.95 -3.19
C SER A 247 -12.86 14.69 -3.52
N LEU A 248 -13.45 14.35 -4.65
CA LEU A 248 -14.78 14.73 -5.10
C LEU A 248 -15.82 13.75 -4.56
N THR A 249 -15.83 13.56 -3.23
CA THR A 249 -16.91 12.80 -2.57
C THR A 249 -18.21 13.62 -2.54
N ARG A 250 -19.33 12.95 -2.29
CA ARG A 250 -20.65 13.54 -2.15
C ARG A 250 -21.05 13.59 -0.68
N ASP A 251 -21.94 14.52 -0.36
CA ASP A 251 -22.57 14.68 0.96
C ASP A 251 -23.73 13.70 1.19
N HIS A 252 -23.96 12.81 0.25
CA HIS A 252 -24.97 11.75 0.25
C HIS A 252 -24.33 10.44 -0.20
N LYS A 253 -25.01 9.32 0.11
CA LYS A 253 -24.57 7.99 -0.31
C LYS A 253 -24.67 7.82 -1.82
N ILE A 254 -23.65 7.19 -2.40
CA ILE A 254 -23.68 6.78 -3.80
C ILE A 254 -24.57 5.54 -3.95
N ASN A 255 -25.41 5.56 -4.98
CA ASN A 255 -26.23 4.44 -5.45
C ASN A 255 -25.94 4.27 -6.93
N LEU A 256 -25.01 3.35 -7.24
CA LEU A 256 -24.41 3.18 -8.57
C LEU A 256 -24.88 1.90 -9.24
N GLY A 257 -25.49 2.02 -10.41
CA GLY A 257 -25.91 0.87 -11.21
C GLY A 257 -25.07 0.72 -12.47
N TRP A 258 -24.48 -0.46 -12.68
CA TRP A 258 -23.80 -0.74 -13.95
C TRP A 258 -24.81 -1.05 -15.06
N HIS A 259 -24.65 -0.35 -16.19
CA HIS A 259 -25.41 -0.58 -17.41
C HIS A 259 -24.52 -1.23 -18.46
N VAL A 260 -24.72 -2.54 -18.69
CA VAL A 260 -23.95 -3.26 -19.70
C VAL A 260 -24.36 -2.85 -21.12
N VAL A 261 -23.45 -2.18 -21.80
CA VAL A 261 -23.54 -1.69 -23.17
C VAL A 261 -22.50 -2.41 -24.03
N ALA A 262 -22.94 -3.42 -24.79
CA ALA A 262 -22.04 -4.22 -25.63
C ALA A 262 -21.80 -3.62 -27.04
N SER A 263 -22.56 -2.59 -27.42
CA SER A 263 -22.42 -1.87 -28.68
C SER A 263 -23.09 -0.49 -28.57
N ALA A 264 -22.86 0.41 -29.53
CA ALA A 264 -23.52 1.72 -29.54
C ALA A 264 -25.06 1.64 -29.47
N GLY A 265 -25.68 0.60 -30.04
CA GLY A 265 -27.14 0.37 -29.95
C GLY A 265 -27.62 -0.02 -28.55
N GLY A 266 -26.72 -0.49 -27.67
CA GLY A 266 -27.03 -0.75 -26.26
C GLY A 266 -27.40 0.53 -25.49
N ASN A 267 -26.99 1.71 -25.95
CA ASN A 267 -27.43 2.97 -25.32
C ASN A 267 -28.94 3.16 -25.37
N ASP A 268 -29.63 2.56 -26.35
CA ASP A 268 -31.08 2.67 -26.50
C ASP A 268 -31.84 1.97 -25.36
N THR A 269 -31.20 1.06 -24.60
CA THR A 269 -31.83 0.38 -23.46
C THR A 269 -31.84 1.21 -22.18
N PHE A 270 -31.21 2.39 -22.15
CA PHE A 270 -31.17 3.28 -20.98
C PHE A 270 -32.52 3.42 -20.28
N ASN A 271 -33.57 3.80 -21.04
CA ASN A 271 -34.89 4.04 -20.46
C ASN A 271 -35.51 2.78 -19.84
N SER A 272 -35.20 1.60 -20.39
CA SER A 272 -35.73 0.32 -19.91
C SER A 272 -35.07 -0.09 -18.61
N VAL A 273 -33.73 -0.04 -18.54
CA VAL A 273 -32.97 -0.51 -17.37
C VAL A 273 -33.06 0.44 -16.18
N THR A 274 -33.43 1.70 -16.42
CA THR A 274 -33.61 2.71 -15.36
C THR A 274 -35.08 2.97 -15.02
N ALA A 275 -36.03 2.26 -15.62
CA ALA A 275 -37.46 2.56 -15.48
C ALA A 275 -37.95 2.46 -14.02
N ASN A 276 -37.38 1.55 -13.24
CA ASN A 276 -37.77 1.29 -11.86
C ASN A 276 -36.71 1.74 -10.83
N ALA A 277 -35.60 2.32 -11.29
CA ALA A 277 -34.44 2.70 -10.46
C ALA A 277 -34.60 4.13 -9.90
N GLY A 278 -35.67 4.36 -9.13
CA GLY A 278 -36.13 5.72 -8.77
C GLY A 278 -35.22 6.50 -7.82
N ASN A 279 -34.37 5.80 -7.08
CA ASN A 279 -33.40 6.33 -6.11
C ASN A 279 -31.94 6.18 -6.59
N LEU A 280 -31.73 5.72 -7.82
CA LEU A 280 -30.41 5.70 -8.45
C LEU A 280 -29.90 7.14 -8.58
N ASN A 281 -28.62 7.37 -8.27
CA ASN A 281 -28.00 8.69 -8.44
C ASN A 281 -26.72 8.65 -9.30
N VAL A 282 -26.15 7.47 -9.54
CA VAL A 282 -25.04 7.27 -10.47
C VAL A 282 -25.35 6.11 -11.40
N ILE A 283 -25.07 6.28 -12.70
CA ILE A 283 -25.11 5.18 -13.67
C ILE A 283 -23.75 4.98 -14.31
N SER A 284 -23.31 3.72 -14.37
CA SER A 284 -22.01 3.32 -14.91
C SER A 284 -22.15 2.49 -16.18
N PRO A 285 -22.18 3.11 -17.38
CA PRO A 285 -22.26 2.36 -18.63
C PRO A 285 -20.90 1.73 -19.00
N THR A 286 -20.89 0.47 -19.43
CA THR A 286 -19.68 -0.26 -19.87
C THR A 286 -19.21 0.21 -21.26
N TRP A 287 -18.74 1.44 -21.34
CA TRP A 287 -18.53 2.14 -22.61
C TRP A 287 -17.15 2.00 -23.20
N PHE A 288 -16.12 1.96 -22.36
CA PHE A 288 -14.76 1.95 -22.83
C PHE A 288 -14.18 0.55 -22.66
N LYS A 289 -13.65 -0.01 -23.75
CA LYS A 289 -13.04 -1.35 -23.76
C LYS A 289 -11.63 -1.26 -24.30
N LEU A 290 -10.64 -1.46 -23.45
CA LEU A 290 -9.22 -1.42 -23.82
C LEU A 290 -8.94 -2.49 -24.88
N CYS A 291 -8.39 -2.11 -26.02
CA CYS A 291 -8.34 -2.97 -27.21
C CYS A 291 -6.97 -3.14 -27.86
N ASP A 292 -5.94 -2.42 -27.40
CA ASP A 292 -4.57 -2.57 -27.89
C ASP A 292 -3.50 -2.23 -26.82
N ASN A 293 -2.25 -2.59 -27.11
CA ASN A 293 -1.11 -2.34 -26.22
C ASN A 293 -0.58 -0.90 -26.24
N GLU A 294 -1.22 -0.03 -27.01
CA GLU A 294 -0.83 1.38 -27.20
C GLU A 294 -1.80 2.31 -26.46
N GLY A 295 -2.62 1.77 -25.55
CA GLY A 295 -3.59 2.53 -24.74
C GLY A 295 -4.85 2.94 -25.50
N GLY A 296 -5.14 2.31 -26.64
CA GLY A 296 -6.38 2.51 -27.38
C GLY A 296 -7.54 1.70 -26.81
N TYR A 297 -8.74 2.26 -26.90
CA TYR A 297 -9.97 1.61 -26.47
C TYR A 297 -11.11 1.85 -27.47
N THR A 298 -12.06 0.92 -27.52
CA THR A 298 -13.34 1.15 -28.20
C THR A 298 -14.27 1.95 -27.31
N SER A 299 -15.08 2.83 -27.89
CA SER A 299 -15.95 3.75 -27.16
C SER A 299 -17.39 3.66 -27.65
N PHE A 300 -18.32 3.46 -26.72
CA PHE A 300 -19.77 3.56 -26.96
C PHE A 300 -20.40 4.80 -26.30
N ALA A 301 -19.59 5.76 -25.89
CA ALA A 301 -20.05 6.99 -25.25
C ALA A 301 -21.02 7.79 -26.14
N SER A 302 -22.02 8.40 -25.51
CA SER A 302 -23.06 9.16 -26.21
C SER A 302 -23.49 10.37 -25.39
N ALA A 303 -23.35 11.57 -25.96
CA ALA A 303 -23.82 12.81 -25.34
C ALA A 303 -25.34 12.81 -25.10
N ASP A 304 -26.11 12.16 -25.98
CA ASP A 304 -27.57 12.01 -25.80
C ASP A 304 -27.89 11.10 -24.61
N TYR A 305 -27.10 10.05 -24.39
CA TYR A 305 -27.24 9.21 -23.19
C TYR A 305 -26.93 10.00 -21.93
N VAL A 306 -25.81 10.75 -21.92
CA VAL A 306 -25.42 11.60 -20.79
C VAL A 306 -26.51 12.63 -20.48
N GLN A 307 -27.05 13.31 -21.50
CA GLN A 307 -28.14 14.25 -21.32
C GLN A 307 -29.40 13.58 -20.73
N LYS A 308 -29.77 12.38 -21.19
CA LYS A 308 -30.90 11.62 -20.63
C LYS A 308 -30.68 11.22 -19.17
N ALA A 309 -29.43 10.92 -18.79
CA ALA A 309 -29.06 10.65 -17.40
C ALA A 309 -29.17 11.91 -16.54
N HIS A 310 -28.59 13.03 -16.99
CA HIS A 310 -28.68 14.33 -16.32
C HIS A 310 -30.11 14.83 -16.18
N ASP A 311 -30.96 14.65 -17.19
CA ASP A 311 -32.40 15.02 -17.15
C ASP A 311 -33.17 14.24 -16.06
N ARG A 312 -32.62 13.12 -15.59
CA ARG A 312 -33.14 12.30 -14.48
C ARG A 312 -32.38 12.52 -13.17
N GLY A 313 -31.41 13.43 -13.13
CA GLY A 313 -30.58 13.69 -11.95
C GLY A 313 -29.50 12.65 -11.68
N LEU A 314 -29.15 11.82 -12.68
CA LEU A 314 -28.09 10.83 -12.55
C LEU A 314 -26.75 11.43 -13.00
N GLU A 315 -25.69 11.18 -12.25
CA GLU A 315 -24.33 11.30 -12.76
C GLU A 315 -23.97 10.10 -13.65
N VAL A 316 -23.12 10.32 -14.65
CA VAL A 316 -22.56 9.25 -15.48
C VAL A 316 -21.09 9.04 -15.13
N TRP A 317 -20.77 7.88 -14.58
CA TRP A 317 -19.39 7.45 -14.34
C TRP A 317 -19.05 6.36 -15.37
N ALA A 318 -18.42 6.74 -16.48
CA ALA A 318 -18.21 5.79 -17.58
C ALA A 318 -17.20 4.70 -17.19
N LEU A 319 -17.54 3.44 -17.44
CA LEU A 319 -16.66 2.32 -17.12
C LEU A 319 -15.64 2.06 -18.24
N ILE A 320 -14.37 1.87 -17.85
CA ILE A 320 -13.28 1.38 -18.69
C ILE A 320 -12.83 -0.01 -18.20
N GLU A 321 -12.85 -1.00 -19.10
CA GLU A 321 -12.50 -2.40 -18.79
C GLU A 321 -11.40 -2.98 -19.70
N ASN A 322 -10.81 -4.10 -19.25
CA ASN A 322 -9.74 -4.83 -19.91
C ASN A 322 -10.06 -6.32 -20.20
N ILE A 323 -11.30 -6.75 -20.02
CA ILE A 323 -11.78 -8.12 -20.14
C ILE A 323 -12.15 -8.51 -21.58
N GLU A 324 -12.86 -7.67 -22.35
CA GLU A 324 -13.35 -8.03 -23.71
C GLU A 324 -12.21 -8.48 -24.63
N TYR A 325 -11.09 -7.76 -24.59
CA TYR A 325 -9.91 -8.02 -25.43
C TYR A 325 -8.73 -8.61 -24.67
N LYS A 326 -8.95 -9.18 -23.47
CA LYS A 326 -7.87 -9.66 -22.59
C LYS A 326 -6.87 -10.61 -23.23
N ASP A 327 -7.31 -11.42 -24.21
CA ASP A 327 -6.45 -12.37 -24.93
C ASP A 327 -5.60 -11.70 -26.03
N SER A 328 -5.86 -10.44 -26.34
CA SER A 328 -5.19 -9.65 -27.38
C SER A 328 -4.39 -8.47 -26.84
N ILE A 329 -4.46 -8.19 -25.53
CA ILE A 329 -3.77 -7.08 -24.88
C ILE A 329 -2.84 -7.58 -23.77
N SER A 330 -1.84 -6.77 -23.42
CA SER A 330 -0.94 -7.00 -22.29
C SER A 330 -1.02 -5.81 -21.33
N MET A 331 -1.67 -6.01 -20.17
CA MET A 331 -1.79 -4.97 -19.15
C MET A 331 -0.41 -4.53 -18.63
N TYR A 332 0.55 -5.45 -18.54
CA TYR A 332 1.92 -5.10 -18.18
C TYR A 332 2.55 -4.14 -19.21
N GLU A 333 2.45 -4.42 -20.51
CA GLU A 333 3.01 -3.53 -21.54
C GLU A 333 2.32 -2.15 -21.55
N ILE A 334 1.00 -2.13 -21.37
CA ILE A 334 0.20 -0.90 -21.36
C ILE A 334 0.54 -0.04 -20.15
N LEU A 335 0.58 -0.64 -18.96
CA LEU A 335 0.69 0.10 -17.71
C LEU A 335 2.14 0.37 -17.30
N SER A 336 3.12 -0.41 -17.77
CA SER A 336 4.53 -0.13 -17.44
C SER A 336 5.10 1.11 -18.16
N SER A 337 4.57 1.45 -19.34
CA SER A 337 5.00 2.61 -20.13
C SER A 337 4.27 3.90 -19.75
N THR A 338 5.05 4.90 -19.34
CA THR A 338 4.58 6.26 -19.02
C THR A 338 3.93 6.93 -20.22
N THR A 339 4.50 6.75 -21.40
CA THR A 339 3.94 7.28 -22.65
C THR A 339 2.57 6.66 -22.94
N THR A 340 2.41 5.35 -22.76
CA THR A 340 1.14 4.66 -23.00
C THR A 340 0.07 5.05 -21.97
N ARG A 341 0.42 5.07 -20.67
CA ARG A 341 -0.49 5.55 -19.62
C ARG A 341 -0.98 6.98 -19.89
N GLN A 342 -0.06 7.90 -20.22
CA GLN A 342 -0.40 9.29 -20.54
C GLN A 342 -1.36 9.38 -21.75
N LYS A 343 -1.10 8.63 -22.82
CA LYS A 343 -1.97 8.59 -24.01
C LYS A 343 -3.38 8.09 -23.67
N LEU A 344 -3.48 7.04 -22.85
CA LEU A 344 -4.76 6.51 -22.38
C LEU A 344 -5.51 7.56 -21.54
N ILE A 345 -4.85 8.16 -20.55
CA ILE A 345 -5.42 9.20 -19.68
C ILE A 345 -5.91 10.39 -20.50
N ASP A 346 -5.10 10.91 -21.42
CA ASP A 346 -5.46 12.06 -22.26
C ASP A 346 -6.68 11.75 -23.14
N SER A 347 -6.76 10.53 -23.69
CA SER A 347 -7.87 10.08 -24.52
C SER A 347 -9.16 9.96 -23.70
N LEU A 348 -9.08 9.34 -22.51
CA LEU A 348 -10.22 9.23 -21.58
C LEU A 348 -10.73 10.61 -21.16
N MET A 349 -9.83 11.52 -20.77
CA MET A 349 -10.22 12.89 -20.40
C MET A 349 -10.88 13.63 -21.57
N ASN A 350 -10.36 13.47 -22.78
CA ASN A 350 -10.97 14.06 -23.97
C ASN A 350 -12.40 13.55 -24.19
N ASP A 351 -12.65 12.26 -24.07
CA ASP A 351 -14.00 11.69 -24.19
C ASP A 351 -14.91 12.17 -23.05
N LEU A 352 -14.42 12.17 -21.80
CA LEU A 352 -15.19 12.67 -20.64
C LEU A 352 -15.64 14.12 -20.84
N ILE A 353 -14.76 14.98 -21.36
CA ILE A 353 -15.07 16.38 -21.66
C ILE A 353 -16.03 16.48 -22.86
N THR A 354 -15.76 15.73 -23.92
CA THR A 354 -16.52 15.81 -25.19
C THR A 354 -17.98 15.40 -24.99
N TYR A 355 -18.23 14.34 -24.21
CA TYR A 355 -19.57 13.81 -23.99
C TYR A 355 -20.25 14.35 -22.72
N GLY A 356 -19.56 15.17 -21.92
CA GLY A 356 -20.10 15.74 -20.69
C GLY A 356 -20.23 14.73 -19.53
N ILE A 357 -19.40 13.68 -19.52
CA ILE A 357 -19.41 12.60 -18.53
C ILE A 357 -18.87 13.12 -17.19
N ASP A 358 -19.47 12.74 -16.07
CA ASP A 358 -19.16 13.27 -14.74
C ASP A 358 -17.98 12.58 -14.07
N GLY A 359 -17.75 11.30 -14.39
CA GLY A 359 -16.65 10.52 -13.82
C GLY A 359 -16.20 9.35 -14.69
N ILE A 360 -15.15 8.69 -14.25
CA ILE A 360 -14.63 7.44 -14.81
C ILE A 360 -14.61 6.37 -13.73
N ASN A 361 -15.05 5.17 -14.08
CA ASN A 361 -15.00 3.98 -13.26
C ASN A 361 -13.99 3.00 -13.86
N VAL A 362 -12.85 2.78 -13.19
CA VAL A 362 -11.81 1.88 -13.67
C VAL A 362 -12.08 0.45 -13.20
N ASP A 363 -12.33 -0.45 -14.15
CA ASP A 363 -12.63 -1.86 -13.91
C ASP A 363 -11.56 -2.73 -14.59
N PHE A 364 -10.34 -2.68 -14.04
CA PHE A 364 -9.21 -3.47 -14.53
C PHE A 364 -9.06 -4.73 -13.71
N GLU A 365 -9.46 -5.84 -14.31
CA GLU A 365 -9.57 -7.15 -13.68
C GLU A 365 -8.48 -8.10 -14.18
N GLN A 366 -8.28 -9.21 -13.46
CA GLN A 366 -7.34 -10.29 -13.84
C GLN A 366 -5.89 -9.81 -14.08
N LEU A 367 -5.47 -8.72 -13.42
CA LEU A 367 -4.09 -8.26 -13.44
C LEU A 367 -3.14 -9.30 -12.81
N SER A 368 -1.93 -9.40 -13.35
CA SER A 368 -0.86 -10.19 -12.75
C SER A 368 -0.17 -9.41 -11.63
N MET A 369 0.48 -10.13 -10.71
CA MET A 369 1.16 -9.52 -9.55
C MET A 369 2.26 -8.51 -9.95
N ASP A 370 2.98 -8.78 -11.03
CA ASP A 370 3.99 -7.88 -11.61
C ASP A 370 3.38 -6.64 -12.30
N CYS A 371 2.06 -6.59 -12.47
CA CYS A 371 1.34 -5.44 -12.99
C CYS A 371 0.85 -4.50 -11.88
N GLY A 372 0.88 -4.94 -10.61
CA GLY A 372 0.34 -4.20 -9.47
C GLY A 372 0.88 -2.76 -9.35
N GLU A 373 2.20 -2.60 -9.29
CA GLU A 373 2.82 -1.27 -9.17
C GLU A 373 2.49 -0.33 -10.35
N HIS A 374 2.39 -0.91 -11.56
CA HIS A 374 2.07 -0.18 -12.78
C HIS A 374 0.60 0.28 -12.80
N PHE A 375 -0.30 -0.55 -12.29
CA PHE A 375 -1.70 -0.19 -12.12
C PHE A 375 -1.88 0.92 -11.09
N VAL A 376 -1.22 0.82 -9.94
CA VAL A 376 -1.28 1.86 -8.91
C VAL A 376 -0.74 3.18 -9.45
N GLU A 377 0.36 3.17 -10.21
CA GLU A 377 0.85 4.40 -10.84
C GLU A 377 -0.14 4.97 -11.86
N PHE A 378 -0.79 4.13 -12.67
CA PHE A 378 -1.87 4.57 -13.56
C PHE A 378 -3.01 5.26 -12.79
N ILE A 379 -3.44 4.70 -11.66
CA ILE A 379 -4.48 5.32 -10.82
C ILE A 379 -4.00 6.66 -10.23
N ARG A 380 -2.74 6.76 -9.77
CA ARG A 380 -2.15 8.02 -9.32
C ARG A 380 -2.17 9.07 -10.44
N GLU A 381 -1.68 8.74 -11.63
CA GLU A 381 -1.62 9.68 -12.76
C GLU A 381 -3.04 10.09 -13.24
N LEU A 382 -3.95 9.12 -13.37
CA LEU A 382 -5.34 9.36 -13.77
C LEU A 382 -6.05 10.27 -12.76
N SER A 383 -5.78 10.10 -11.47
CA SER A 383 -6.37 10.94 -10.42
C SER A 383 -6.00 12.42 -10.55
N VAL A 384 -4.75 12.73 -10.98
CA VAL A 384 -4.32 14.10 -11.26
C VAL A 384 -5.14 14.71 -12.39
N ALA A 385 -5.33 13.96 -13.47
CA ALA A 385 -6.11 14.40 -14.61
C ALA A 385 -7.60 14.59 -14.25
N CYS A 386 -8.16 13.69 -13.45
CA CYS A 386 -9.53 13.76 -12.96
C CYS A 386 -9.76 15.00 -12.08
N ARG A 387 -8.91 15.23 -11.07
CA ARG A 387 -8.99 16.43 -10.20
C ARG A 387 -8.91 17.72 -11.00
N LYS A 388 -7.96 17.83 -11.93
CA LYS A 388 -7.80 19.02 -12.79
C LYS A 388 -9.04 19.34 -13.62
N ASN A 389 -9.82 18.32 -13.97
CA ASN A 389 -11.01 18.47 -14.81
C ASN A 389 -12.33 18.34 -14.02
N GLY A 390 -12.28 18.26 -12.69
CA GLY A 390 -13.45 18.08 -11.84
C GLY A 390 -14.23 16.80 -12.14
N LYS A 391 -13.53 15.71 -12.48
CA LYS A 391 -14.12 14.40 -12.79
C LYS A 391 -13.98 13.46 -11.62
N VAL A 392 -15.03 12.70 -11.32
CA VAL A 392 -14.97 11.65 -10.29
C VAL A 392 -14.14 10.48 -10.81
N LEU A 393 -13.30 9.91 -9.95
CA LEU A 393 -12.57 8.67 -10.19
C LEU A 393 -13.02 7.60 -9.18
N SER A 394 -13.64 6.52 -9.69
CA SER A 394 -13.87 5.29 -8.93
C SER A 394 -13.04 4.13 -9.46
N VAL A 395 -12.69 3.18 -8.60
CA VAL A 395 -11.90 2.00 -8.95
C VAL A 395 -12.54 0.74 -8.38
N ASP A 396 -12.86 -0.21 -9.26
CA ASP A 396 -13.43 -1.50 -8.90
C ASP A 396 -12.32 -2.45 -8.42
N ASN A 397 -12.57 -3.13 -7.31
CA ASN A 397 -11.64 -4.04 -6.68
C ASN A 397 -12.32 -5.34 -6.28
N TYR A 398 -11.60 -6.45 -6.42
CA TYR A 398 -12.00 -7.71 -5.81
C TYR A 398 -12.12 -7.57 -4.29
N VAL A 399 -12.95 -8.44 -3.70
CA VAL A 399 -12.95 -8.64 -2.25
C VAL A 399 -11.52 -8.90 -1.76
N PRO A 400 -11.04 -8.18 -0.73
CA PRO A 400 -9.68 -8.30 -0.22
C PRO A 400 -9.26 -9.71 0.17
N ARG A 401 -8.16 -10.20 -0.40
CA ARG A 401 -7.53 -11.49 -0.06
C ARG A 401 -6.01 -11.35 -0.14
N ASP A 402 -5.28 -12.22 0.54
CA ASP A 402 -3.80 -12.22 0.56
C ASP A 402 -3.15 -12.33 -0.83
N PHE A 403 -3.88 -12.80 -1.85
CA PHE A 403 -3.39 -12.98 -3.21
C PHE A 403 -3.74 -11.82 -4.15
N ASN A 404 -4.41 -10.76 -3.69
CA ASN A 404 -4.76 -9.59 -4.50
C ASN A 404 -4.36 -8.24 -3.86
N ASP A 405 -3.49 -8.28 -2.85
CA ASP A 405 -2.96 -7.11 -2.16
C ASP A 405 -2.16 -6.16 -3.07
N TYR A 406 -1.57 -6.69 -4.14
CA TYR A 406 -0.84 -5.92 -5.17
C TYR A 406 -1.70 -4.90 -5.94
N TYR A 407 -3.02 -4.89 -5.78
CA TYR A 407 -3.86 -3.78 -6.27
C TYR A 407 -3.69 -2.50 -5.43
N ASP A 408 -3.13 -2.59 -4.22
CA ASP A 408 -2.89 -1.48 -3.28
C ASP A 408 -4.11 -0.57 -3.10
N ARG A 409 -5.20 -1.15 -2.60
CA ARG A 409 -6.43 -0.40 -2.29
C ARG A 409 -6.17 0.77 -1.33
N LYS A 410 -5.18 0.65 -0.45
CA LYS A 410 -4.81 1.71 0.48
C LYS A 410 -4.37 2.97 -0.29
N GLU A 411 -3.46 2.82 -1.25
CA GLU A 411 -3.05 3.96 -2.08
C GLU A 411 -4.20 4.45 -2.98
N GLN A 412 -5.02 3.55 -3.53
CA GLN A 412 -6.24 3.96 -4.26
C GLN A 412 -7.16 4.82 -3.37
N GLY A 413 -7.34 4.45 -2.10
CA GLY A 413 -8.13 5.20 -1.12
C GLY A 413 -7.58 6.60 -0.81
N ILE A 414 -6.30 6.84 -1.09
CA ILE A 414 -5.67 8.16 -0.98
C ILE A 414 -5.97 9.00 -2.24
N VAL A 415 -5.83 8.42 -3.44
CA VAL A 415 -5.81 9.20 -4.68
C VAL A 415 -7.14 9.23 -5.45
N ALA A 416 -7.94 8.16 -5.41
CA ALA A 416 -9.25 8.07 -6.06
C ALA A 416 -10.36 8.68 -5.19
N ASP A 417 -11.53 8.96 -5.75
CA ASP A 417 -12.67 9.50 -4.99
C ASP A 417 -13.45 8.40 -4.28
N TYR A 418 -13.59 7.25 -4.95
CA TYR A 418 -14.28 6.08 -4.43
C TYR A 418 -13.53 4.79 -4.75
N VAL A 419 -13.56 3.85 -3.82
CA VAL A 419 -13.11 2.47 -4.01
C VAL A 419 -14.33 1.57 -3.93
N ILE A 420 -14.61 0.84 -5.00
CA ILE A 420 -15.78 -0.03 -5.10
C ILE A 420 -15.32 -1.47 -4.86
N VAL A 421 -15.84 -2.11 -3.82
CA VAL A 421 -15.60 -3.53 -3.56
C VAL A 421 -16.64 -4.33 -4.31
N MET A 422 -16.22 -5.18 -5.24
CA MET A 422 -17.08 -6.14 -5.92
C MET A 422 -17.48 -7.26 -4.94
N GLY A 423 -18.41 -6.97 -4.02
CA GLY A 423 -18.92 -7.85 -2.97
C GLY A 423 -19.79 -9.00 -3.47
N TYR A 424 -19.43 -9.58 -4.61
CA TYR A 424 -20.10 -10.69 -5.29
C TYR A 424 -19.09 -11.61 -5.98
N ASP A 425 -19.59 -12.64 -6.66
CA ASP A 425 -18.81 -13.72 -7.26
C ASP A 425 -17.93 -14.49 -6.27
N GLU A 426 -18.40 -14.63 -5.02
CA GLU A 426 -17.85 -15.59 -4.05
C GLU A 426 -17.79 -17.00 -4.65
N HIS A 427 -18.87 -17.41 -5.31
CA HIS A 427 -18.92 -18.59 -6.18
C HIS A 427 -19.33 -18.19 -7.60
N TYR A 428 -18.49 -18.53 -8.58
CA TYR A 428 -18.63 -18.16 -9.99
C TYR A 428 -18.62 -19.40 -10.89
N ALA A 429 -18.77 -19.24 -12.21
CA ALA A 429 -18.91 -20.35 -13.16
C ALA A 429 -17.84 -21.46 -13.05
N GLY A 430 -16.64 -21.12 -12.58
CA GLY A 430 -15.50 -22.04 -12.43
C GLY A 430 -15.29 -22.59 -11.02
N SER A 431 -16.15 -22.29 -10.05
CA SER A 431 -15.99 -22.79 -8.68
C SER A 431 -16.16 -24.31 -8.63
N LYS A 432 -15.40 -24.95 -7.72
CA LYS A 432 -15.41 -26.41 -7.54
C LYS A 432 -16.63 -26.92 -6.76
N GLU A 433 -17.36 -26.01 -6.14
CA GLU A 433 -18.55 -26.29 -5.35
C GLU A 433 -19.63 -25.24 -5.63
N ALA A 434 -20.89 -25.67 -5.43
CA ALA A 434 -22.04 -24.81 -5.56
C ALA A 434 -22.12 -23.93 -4.31
N GLY A 435 -22.38 -22.65 -4.50
CA GLY A 435 -22.51 -21.73 -3.39
C GLY A 435 -23.16 -20.42 -3.79
N SER A 436 -23.28 -19.56 -2.78
CA SER A 436 -23.80 -18.21 -2.93
C SER A 436 -22.89 -17.35 -3.82
N VAL A 437 -23.50 -16.42 -4.55
CA VAL A 437 -22.77 -15.36 -5.25
C VAL A 437 -22.23 -14.32 -4.26
N ALA A 438 -22.95 -14.07 -3.16
CA ALA A 438 -22.63 -13.02 -2.19
C ALA A 438 -23.23 -13.36 -0.82
N SER A 439 -22.67 -14.37 -0.13
CA SER A 439 -23.08 -14.65 1.25
C SER A 439 -22.78 -13.46 2.16
N ILE A 440 -23.54 -13.29 3.24
CA ILE A 440 -23.35 -12.13 4.12
C ILE A 440 -21.95 -12.09 4.75
N ASP A 441 -21.39 -13.23 5.14
CA ASP A 441 -20.03 -13.30 5.71
C ASP A 441 -18.98 -12.83 4.70
N TYR A 442 -19.13 -13.20 3.42
CA TYR A 442 -18.24 -12.76 2.36
C TYR A 442 -18.32 -11.24 2.12
N VAL A 443 -19.54 -10.70 2.08
CA VAL A 443 -19.79 -9.26 1.94
C VAL A 443 -19.24 -8.48 3.13
N GLU A 444 -19.54 -8.92 4.35
CA GLU A 444 -19.08 -8.26 5.58
C GLU A 444 -17.55 -8.29 5.69
N ASP A 445 -16.91 -9.43 5.43
CA ASP A 445 -15.45 -9.49 5.45
C ASP A 445 -14.84 -8.56 4.40
N GLY A 446 -15.41 -8.50 3.19
CA GLY A 446 -14.96 -7.58 2.14
C GLY A 446 -14.99 -6.11 2.58
N ILE A 447 -16.10 -5.69 3.19
CA ILE A 447 -16.26 -4.35 3.73
C ILE A 447 -15.27 -4.13 4.89
N ALA A 448 -15.22 -5.05 5.85
CA ALA A 448 -14.43 -4.93 7.07
C ALA A 448 -12.92 -4.87 6.79
N GLN A 449 -12.42 -5.59 5.78
CA GLN A 449 -11.03 -5.46 5.37
C GLN A 449 -10.77 -4.14 4.65
N THR A 450 -11.68 -3.71 3.78
CA THR A 450 -11.49 -2.49 2.98
C THR A 450 -11.45 -1.23 3.84
N VAL A 451 -12.33 -1.11 4.85
CA VAL A 451 -12.35 0.07 5.74
C VAL A 451 -11.13 0.18 6.67
N LYS A 452 -10.27 -0.85 6.73
CA LYS A 452 -8.97 -0.75 7.43
C LYS A 452 -7.93 0.02 6.60
N GLU A 453 -8.14 0.08 5.28
CA GLU A 453 -7.20 0.65 4.30
C GLU A 453 -7.74 1.95 3.68
N VAL A 454 -9.05 2.05 3.50
CA VAL A 454 -9.75 3.15 2.81
C VAL A 454 -10.73 3.83 3.77
N PRO A 455 -10.79 5.18 3.81
CA PRO A 455 -11.83 5.88 4.58
C PRO A 455 -13.23 5.40 4.21
N ALA A 456 -14.06 5.06 5.21
CA ALA A 456 -15.35 4.40 5.00
C ALA A 456 -16.28 5.19 4.05
N GLU A 457 -16.28 6.52 4.15
CA GLU A 457 -17.06 7.41 3.29
C GLU A 457 -16.67 7.37 1.81
N LYS A 458 -15.52 6.78 1.47
CA LYS A 458 -15.05 6.53 0.09
C LYS A 458 -15.29 5.09 -0.37
N VAL A 459 -15.73 4.21 0.52
CA VAL A 459 -16.00 2.80 0.18
C VAL A 459 -17.43 2.66 -0.34
N ILE A 460 -17.58 1.97 -1.47
CA ILE A 460 -18.87 1.53 -2.00
C ILE A 460 -18.82 0.01 -2.05
N ASN A 461 -19.85 -0.68 -1.56
CA ASN A 461 -19.94 -2.12 -1.72
C ASN A 461 -20.91 -2.48 -2.84
N ALA A 462 -20.46 -3.26 -3.79
CA ALA A 462 -21.29 -3.76 -4.87
C ALA A 462 -22.04 -5.04 -4.46
N ILE A 463 -23.29 -5.17 -4.88
CA ILE A 463 -24.16 -6.32 -4.66
C ILE A 463 -24.68 -6.88 -6.00
N PRO A 464 -24.94 -8.20 -6.08
CA PRO A 464 -25.43 -8.81 -7.31
C PRO A 464 -26.95 -8.70 -7.39
N PHE A 465 -27.44 -8.32 -8.56
CA PHE A 465 -28.84 -8.48 -8.98
C PHE A 465 -29.10 -9.82 -9.69
N TYR A 466 -28.15 -10.76 -9.58
CA TYR A 466 -28.25 -12.10 -10.13
C TYR A 466 -27.88 -13.13 -9.08
N THR A 467 -28.27 -14.36 -9.36
CA THR A 467 -27.73 -15.54 -8.68
C THR A 467 -27.28 -16.57 -9.71
N ARG A 468 -26.82 -17.72 -9.24
CA ARG A 468 -26.45 -18.86 -10.07
C ARG A 468 -27.37 -20.04 -9.78
N ILE A 469 -27.91 -20.61 -10.83
CA ILE A 469 -28.50 -21.95 -10.78
C ILE A 469 -27.37 -22.94 -11.00
N TRP A 470 -27.07 -23.73 -9.99
CA TRP A 470 -26.05 -24.77 -10.03
C TRP A 470 -26.66 -26.11 -10.46
N GLU A 471 -25.91 -26.88 -11.23
CA GLU A 471 -26.18 -28.27 -11.54
C GLU A 471 -24.94 -29.11 -11.18
N THR A 472 -25.12 -30.04 -10.24
CA THR A 472 -24.09 -31.02 -9.87
C THR A 472 -24.52 -32.39 -10.36
N THR A 473 -23.65 -33.02 -11.14
CA THR A 473 -23.83 -34.37 -11.68
C THR A 473 -22.64 -35.26 -11.29
N GLY A 474 -22.71 -36.55 -11.61
CA GLY A 474 -21.55 -37.46 -11.46
C GLY A 474 -20.33 -37.06 -12.31
N ASP A 475 -20.53 -36.27 -13.37
CA ASP A 475 -19.48 -35.85 -14.30
C ASP A 475 -18.86 -34.49 -13.94
N GLY A 476 -19.45 -33.75 -13.00
CA GLY A 476 -18.94 -32.47 -12.55
C GLY A 476 -20.03 -31.47 -12.15
N ILE A 477 -19.59 -30.24 -11.89
CA ILE A 477 -20.42 -29.12 -11.50
C ILE A 477 -20.44 -28.06 -12.61
N SER A 478 -21.61 -27.48 -12.87
CA SER A 478 -21.79 -26.35 -13.77
C SER A 478 -22.80 -25.37 -13.20
N SER A 479 -22.85 -24.15 -13.75
CA SER A 479 -23.84 -23.17 -13.33
C SER A 479 -24.15 -22.13 -14.40
N GLN A 480 -25.34 -21.54 -14.29
CA GLN A 480 -25.79 -20.43 -15.11
C GLN A 480 -26.13 -19.23 -14.23
N ALA A 481 -25.59 -18.05 -14.55
CA ALA A 481 -26.03 -16.79 -13.96
C ALA A 481 -27.41 -16.41 -14.50
N VAL A 482 -28.32 -16.04 -13.60
CA VAL A 482 -29.70 -15.69 -13.91
C VAL A 482 -30.15 -14.48 -13.11
N ASP A 483 -30.98 -13.64 -13.71
CA ASP A 483 -31.65 -12.53 -13.02
C ASP A 483 -32.59 -13.02 -11.91
N MET A 484 -33.00 -12.11 -11.04
CA MET A 484 -33.84 -12.43 -9.88
C MET A 484 -35.19 -13.07 -10.27
N VAL A 485 -35.80 -12.62 -11.37
CA VAL A 485 -37.10 -13.13 -11.85
C VAL A 485 -36.96 -14.57 -12.34
N THR A 486 -35.90 -14.85 -13.09
CA THR A 486 -35.61 -16.18 -13.63
C THR A 486 -35.29 -17.17 -12.51
N ALA A 487 -34.58 -16.74 -11.46
CA ALA A 487 -34.30 -17.56 -10.29
C ALA A 487 -35.60 -17.94 -9.53
N GLU A 488 -36.51 -16.99 -9.33
CA GLU A 488 -37.81 -17.22 -8.69
C GLU A 488 -38.70 -18.16 -9.54
N GLN A 489 -38.71 -17.97 -10.85
CA GLN A 489 -39.42 -18.86 -11.77
C GLN A 489 -38.85 -20.28 -11.74
N PHE A 490 -37.53 -20.43 -11.62
CA PHE A 490 -36.89 -21.75 -11.50
C PHE A 490 -37.36 -22.49 -10.25
N ILE A 491 -37.41 -21.82 -9.10
CA ILE A 491 -37.96 -22.35 -7.84
C ILE A 491 -39.40 -22.82 -8.03
N SER A 492 -40.26 -21.94 -8.56
CA SER A 492 -41.68 -22.23 -8.74
C SER A 492 -41.94 -23.38 -9.72
N ASN A 493 -41.22 -23.42 -10.85
CA ASN A 493 -41.44 -24.41 -11.91
C ASN A 493 -41.04 -25.83 -11.49
N HIS A 494 -40.12 -25.96 -10.53
CA HIS A 494 -39.64 -27.24 -10.03
C HIS A 494 -40.23 -27.61 -8.65
N GLY A 495 -41.13 -26.79 -8.11
CA GLY A 495 -41.75 -27.04 -6.80
C GLY A 495 -40.75 -27.04 -5.65
N ILE A 496 -39.67 -26.27 -5.77
CA ILE A 496 -38.63 -26.13 -4.75
C ILE A 496 -39.23 -25.30 -3.60
N THR A 497 -39.05 -25.75 -2.36
CA THR A 497 -39.32 -24.92 -1.18
C THR A 497 -38.00 -24.27 -0.80
N ALA A 498 -37.87 -22.96 -1.01
CA ALA A 498 -36.72 -22.21 -0.53
C ALA A 498 -36.90 -21.87 0.95
N GLU A 499 -35.86 -22.07 1.74
CA GLU A 499 -35.84 -21.75 3.17
C GLU A 499 -34.70 -20.78 3.47
N TRP A 500 -34.93 -19.87 4.42
CA TRP A 500 -33.91 -18.93 4.85
C TRP A 500 -32.73 -19.66 5.49
N ASP A 501 -31.55 -19.53 4.89
CA ASP A 501 -30.30 -20.02 5.45
C ASP A 501 -29.62 -18.90 6.23
N GLU A 502 -29.54 -19.05 7.56
CA GLU A 502 -28.92 -18.08 8.46
C GLU A 502 -27.41 -17.91 8.22
N THR A 503 -26.75 -18.86 7.54
CA THR A 503 -25.32 -18.77 7.25
C THR A 503 -25.06 -17.81 6.09
N THR A 504 -25.81 -17.96 5.01
CA THR A 504 -25.65 -17.10 3.82
C THR A 504 -26.52 -15.84 3.89
N CYS A 505 -27.51 -15.81 4.79
CA CYS A 505 -28.60 -14.84 4.84
C CYS A 505 -29.30 -14.67 3.49
N GLN A 506 -29.68 -15.81 2.91
CA GLN A 506 -30.40 -15.90 1.65
C GLN A 506 -31.43 -17.02 1.72
N ASN A 507 -32.46 -16.94 0.88
CA ASN A 507 -33.37 -18.06 0.67
C ASN A 507 -32.68 -19.12 -0.21
N TYR A 508 -32.34 -20.26 0.39
CA TYR A 508 -31.70 -21.39 -0.28
C TYR A 508 -32.74 -22.42 -0.73
N GLY A 509 -32.60 -22.87 -1.98
CA GLY A 509 -33.43 -23.93 -2.53
C GLY A 509 -32.61 -25.01 -3.24
N GLU A 510 -33.06 -26.25 -3.12
CA GLU A 510 -32.50 -27.36 -3.88
C GLU A 510 -33.55 -28.38 -4.34
N TYR A 511 -33.24 -29.09 -5.42
CA TYR A 511 -33.95 -30.31 -5.77
C TYR A 511 -33.04 -31.28 -6.51
N THR A 512 -33.46 -32.54 -6.55
CA THR A 512 -32.80 -33.59 -7.33
C THR A 512 -33.75 -34.06 -8.42
N SER A 513 -33.25 -34.16 -9.64
CA SER A 513 -33.96 -34.74 -10.78
C SER A 513 -33.03 -35.71 -11.52
N GLY A 514 -33.34 -37.00 -11.44
CA GLY A 514 -32.45 -38.05 -11.94
C GLY A 514 -31.13 -38.06 -11.18
N ASP A 515 -30.02 -38.01 -11.91
CA ASP A 515 -28.66 -37.98 -11.36
C ASP A 515 -28.12 -36.55 -11.15
N SER A 516 -28.94 -35.52 -11.40
CA SER A 516 -28.58 -34.11 -11.25
C SER A 516 -29.16 -33.52 -9.96
N ARG A 517 -28.32 -32.87 -9.15
CA ARG A 517 -28.72 -32.01 -8.03
C ARG A 517 -28.63 -30.55 -8.46
N TYR A 518 -29.71 -29.81 -8.27
CA TYR A 518 -29.74 -28.37 -8.54
C TYR A 518 -29.82 -27.58 -7.25
N GLN A 519 -29.08 -26.47 -7.19
CA GLN A 519 -28.98 -25.61 -6.01
C GLN A 519 -29.05 -24.14 -6.43
N VAL A 520 -29.72 -23.32 -5.63
CA VAL A 520 -29.82 -21.87 -5.86
C VAL A 520 -29.92 -21.13 -4.52
N TRP A 521 -29.26 -19.98 -4.44
CA TRP A 521 -29.32 -19.05 -3.32
C TRP A 521 -29.93 -17.74 -3.83
N LEU A 522 -31.16 -17.42 -3.45
CA LEU A 522 -31.86 -16.27 -4.00
C LEU A 522 -31.32 -14.95 -3.45
N GLU A 523 -31.21 -13.97 -4.35
CA GLU A 523 -31.23 -12.57 -3.95
C GLU A 523 -32.66 -12.06 -4.00
N ASP A 524 -33.12 -11.49 -2.90
CA ASP A 524 -34.45 -10.91 -2.73
C ASP A 524 -34.39 -9.72 -1.76
N ALA A 525 -35.56 -9.14 -1.46
CA ALA A 525 -35.64 -7.96 -0.60
C ALA A 525 -35.02 -8.20 0.80
N ASP A 526 -35.14 -9.41 1.35
CA ASP A 526 -34.64 -9.72 2.68
C ASP A 526 -33.11 -9.90 2.67
N SER A 527 -32.57 -10.64 1.70
CA SER A 527 -31.11 -10.81 1.57
C SER A 527 -30.40 -9.49 1.29
N ILE A 528 -30.97 -8.65 0.43
CA ILE A 528 -30.43 -7.33 0.09
C ILE A 528 -30.51 -6.41 1.32
N LYS A 529 -31.60 -6.43 2.07
CA LYS A 529 -31.73 -5.65 3.32
C LYS A 529 -30.66 -6.01 4.34
N VAL A 530 -30.33 -7.30 4.48
CA VAL A 530 -29.26 -7.74 5.39
C VAL A 530 -27.91 -7.17 4.98
N LYS A 531 -27.56 -7.23 3.69
CA LYS A 531 -26.31 -6.63 3.16
C LYS A 531 -26.25 -5.12 3.39
N LEU A 532 -27.34 -4.40 3.11
CA LEU A 532 -27.42 -2.95 3.31
C LEU A 532 -27.31 -2.55 4.79
N ASN A 533 -27.84 -3.35 5.71
CA ASN A 533 -27.65 -3.11 7.15
C ASN A 533 -26.18 -3.26 7.57
N VAL A 534 -25.43 -4.18 6.96
CA VAL A 534 -23.97 -4.28 7.19
C VAL A 534 -23.29 -3.01 6.69
N MET A 535 -23.58 -2.56 5.47
CA MET A 535 -23.03 -1.32 4.91
C MET A 535 -23.29 -0.10 5.82
N GLU A 536 -24.51 0.01 6.35
CA GLU A 536 -24.90 1.04 7.32
C GLU A 536 -24.07 0.97 8.61
N ASN A 537 -23.89 -0.24 9.17
CA ASN A 537 -23.11 -0.43 10.40
C ASN A 537 -21.64 -0.03 10.25
N TYR A 538 -21.06 -0.23 9.06
CA TYR A 538 -19.70 0.22 8.74
C TYR A 538 -19.64 1.69 8.30
N GLY A 539 -20.79 2.34 8.06
CA GLY A 539 -20.88 3.74 7.65
C GLY A 539 -20.24 4.01 6.30
N ILE A 540 -20.33 3.06 5.35
CA ILE A 540 -19.69 3.21 4.05
C ILE A 540 -20.41 4.22 3.14
N GLY A 541 -19.69 4.75 2.16
CA GLY A 541 -20.12 5.82 1.26
C GLY A 541 -21.21 5.46 0.25
N GLY A 542 -21.57 4.18 0.07
CA GLY A 542 -22.63 3.82 -0.87
C GLY A 542 -22.82 2.33 -1.13
N VAL A 543 -23.72 2.06 -2.07
CA VAL A 543 -23.99 0.73 -2.65
C VAL A 543 -23.89 0.82 -4.17
N ALA A 544 -23.50 -0.29 -4.80
CA ALA A 544 -23.54 -0.42 -6.25
C ALA A 544 -24.17 -1.75 -6.69
N GLU A 545 -24.78 -1.81 -7.87
CA GLU A 545 -25.59 -2.97 -8.28
C GLU A 545 -25.17 -3.54 -9.62
N TRP A 546 -24.63 -4.78 -9.61
CA TRP A 546 -24.33 -5.55 -10.81
C TRP A 546 -25.47 -6.54 -11.12
N ARG A 547 -26.34 -6.27 -12.09
CA ARG A 547 -26.37 -5.10 -12.99
C ARG A 547 -27.80 -4.67 -13.24
N LEU A 548 -27.96 -3.43 -13.69
CA LEU A 548 -29.28 -2.88 -14.01
C LEU A 548 -30.04 -3.74 -15.03
N GLY A 549 -31.31 -3.96 -14.75
CA GLY A 549 -32.24 -4.79 -15.53
C GLY A 549 -32.33 -6.24 -15.07
N PHE A 550 -31.57 -6.66 -14.05
CA PHE A 550 -31.65 -8.01 -13.47
C PHE A 550 -32.44 -8.07 -12.15
N GLU A 551 -32.73 -6.91 -11.57
CA GLU A 551 -33.48 -6.79 -10.34
C GLU A 551 -34.98 -6.93 -10.52
N LYS A 552 -35.66 -7.18 -9.39
CA LYS A 552 -37.10 -6.96 -9.27
C LYS A 552 -37.38 -5.52 -8.79
N PRO A 553 -38.50 -4.90 -9.19
CA PRO A 553 -38.80 -3.52 -8.83
C PRO A 553 -38.75 -3.22 -7.33
N GLU A 554 -39.21 -4.16 -6.48
CA GLU A 554 -39.25 -4.00 -5.02
C GLU A 554 -37.86 -3.85 -4.37
N ILE A 555 -36.77 -4.22 -5.05
CA ILE A 555 -35.41 -4.08 -4.51
C ILE A 555 -35.02 -2.61 -4.34
N TRP A 556 -35.52 -1.73 -5.22
CA TRP A 556 -35.23 -0.30 -5.14
C TRP A 556 -35.85 0.36 -3.91
N ASP A 557 -36.99 -0.13 -3.41
CA ASP A 557 -37.57 0.34 -2.15
C ASP A 557 -36.64 0.04 -0.95
N VAL A 558 -36.04 -1.15 -0.92
CA VAL A 558 -35.09 -1.56 0.13
C VAL A 558 -33.81 -0.73 0.08
N ILE A 559 -33.28 -0.48 -1.13
CA ILE A 559 -32.13 0.41 -1.32
C ILE A 559 -32.49 1.84 -0.86
N GLY A 560 -33.71 2.30 -1.12
CA GLY A 560 -34.19 3.62 -0.70
C GLY A 560 -34.14 3.80 0.81
N GLU A 561 -34.58 2.80 1.57
CA GLU A 561 -34.49 2.80 3.04
C GLU A 561 -33.04 2.95 3.54
N TYR A 562 -32.05 2.43 2.81
CA TYR A 562 -30.63 2.56 3.17
C TYR A 562 -30.08 3.97 2.86
N LEU A 563 -30.51 4.57 1.75
CA LEU A 563 -30.04 5.89 1.32
C LEU A 563 -30.59 7.04 2.18
N ASP A 564 -31.77 6.86 2.78
CA ASP A 564 -32.42 7.87 3.64
C ASP A 564 -31.79 8.00 5.04
N LYS A 565 -30.83 7.15 5.39
CA LYS A 565 -30.11 7.13 6.68
C LYS A 565 -28.75 7.78 6.57
#